data_AF-A0A940TWQ4-F1
#
_entry.id   AF-A0A940TWQ4-F1
#
_cell.length_a   1.000
_cell.length_b   1.000
_cell.length_c   1.000
_cell.angle_alpha   90.00
_cell.angle_beta   90.00
_cell.angle_gamma   90.00
#
_symmetry.space_group_name_H-M   'P 1'
#
loop_
_entity.id
_entity.type
_entity.pdbx_description
1 polymer ?
#
loop_
_entity_poly.entity_id
_entity_poly.type
_entity_poly.pdbx_seq_one_letter_code
_entity_poly.pdbx_strand_id
1 'polypeptide(L)'
;MDSRGILQVRSRGTIKNYYLQAPSITIGRLDDNPIVLHDSQVSRQHARIDWVRKSPASMPESTGPKDRRASQTWAVPTEAC
;
A
#
# COMPACT_ATOMS: atom_id res chain seq x y z
N MET A 1 7.29 19.21 -10.19
CA MET A 1 8.12 17.99 -10.30
C MET A 1 7.72 17.08 -9.16
N ASP A 2 6.66 16.31 -9.36
CA ASP A 2 5.98 15.58 -8.29
C ASP A 2 6.61 14.20 -8.13
N SER A 3 7.75 14.15 -7.44
CA SER A 3 8.34 12.88 -7.00
C SER A 3 7.41 12.22 -5.98
N ARG A 4 6.84 11.07 -6.33
CA ARG A 4 5.89 10.32 -5.48
C ARG A 4 6.59 9.55 -4.35
N GLY A 5 7.90 9.40 -4.43
CA GLY A 5 8.73 8.74 -3.43
C GLY A 5 10.18 8.63 -3.87
N ILE A 6 11.03 8.09 -2.98
CA ILE A 6 12.44 7.84 -3.22
C ILE A 6 12.70 6.33 -3.12
N LEU A 7 13.32 5.76 -4.15
CA LEU A 7 13.85 4.40 -4.11
C LEU A 7 15.33 4.45 -3.74
N GLN A 8 15.68 3.97 -2.56
CA GLN A 8 17.06 3.80 -2.14
C GLN A 8 17.55 2.39 -2.48
N VAL A 9 18.53 2.30 -3.37
CA VAL A 9 19.20 1.04 -3.71
C VAL A 9 20.55 0.98 -3.01
N ARG A 10 20.79 -0.08 -2.24
CA ARG A 10 22.05 -0.34 -1.55
C ARG A 10 22.74 -1.51 -2.25
N SER A 11 23.87 -1.25 -2.91
CA SER A 11 24.66 -2.29 -3.59
C SER A 11 26.15 -2.10 -3.32
N ARG A 12 26.86 -3.17 -2.92
CA ARG A 12 28.32 -3.23 -2.70
C ARG A 12 28.91 -2.00 -1.97
N GLY A 13 28.23 -1.54 -0.92
CA GLY A 13 28.66 -0.36 -0.14
C GLY A 13 28.32 1.00 -0.74
N THR A 14 27.73 1.06 -1.93
CA THR A 14 27.19 2.27 -2.55
C THR A 14 25.69 2.38 -2.28
N ILE A 15 25.25 3.58 -1.92
CA ILE A 15 23.83 3.92 -1.79
C ILE A 15 23.46 4.86 -2.93
N LYS A 16 22.50 4.47 -3.77
CA LYS A 16 21.94 5.32 -4.83
C LYS A 16 20.47 5.61 -4.53
N ASN A 17 20.10 6.88 -4.59
CA ASN A 17 18.73 7.34 -4.42
C ASN A 17 18.15 7.72 -5.78
N TYR A 18 17.02 7.12 -6.14
CA TYR A 18 16.30 7.39 -7.38
C TYR A 18 14.94 7.99 -7.05
N TYR A 19 14.59 9.10 -7.71
CA TYR A 19 13.28 9.73 -7.56
C TYR A 19 12.26 9.02 -8.44
N LEU A 20 11.20 8.48 -7.83
CA LEU A 20 10.14 7.77 -8.54
C LEU A 20 9.16 8.80 -9.11
N GLN A 21 9.34 9.14 -10.38
CA GLN A 21 8.51 10.13 -11.09
C GLN A 21 7.37 9.48 -11.91
N ALA A 22 7.57 8.24 -12.38
CA ALA A 22 6.62 7.54 -13.23
C ALA A 22 5.72 6.56 -12.43
N PRO A 23 4.50 6.26 -12.94
CA PRO A 23 3.59 5.27 -12.35
C PRO A 23 4.09 3.83 -12.46
N SER A 24 4.91 3.54 -13.47
CA SER A 24 5.51 2.24 -13.72
C SER A 24 7.00 2.42 -14.01
N ILE A 25 7.88 1.78 -13.23
CA ILE A 25 9.34 1.93 -13.33
C ILE A 25 9.97 0.55 -13.36
N THR A 26 10.81 0.31 -14.38
CA THR A 26 11.55 -0.94 -14.54
C THR A 26 12.97 -0.78 -14.01
N ILE A 27 13.46 -1.80 -13.31
CA ILE A 27 14.80 -1.86 -12.74
C ILE A 27 15.57 -2.93 -13.50
N GLY A 28 16.78 -2.61 -13.93
CA GLY A 28 17.63 -3.57 -14.62
C GLY A 28 19.05 -3.08 -14.82
N ARG A 29 19.88 -3.95 -15.42
CA ARG A 29 21.28 -3.66 -15.74
C ARG A 29 21.46 -2.90 -17.07
N LEU A 30 20.46 -2.93 -17.94
CA LEU A 30 20.49 -2.21 -19.23
C LEU A 30 20.26 -0.72 -19.02
N ASP A 31 20.99 0.09 -19.77
CA ASP A 31 20.94 1.55 -19.82
C ASP A 31 19.59 2.10 -20.30
N ASP A 32 18.81 1.24 -20.97
CA ASP A 32 17.44 1.53 -21.43
C ASP A 32 16.42 1.61 -20.27
N ASN A 33 16.77 1.08 -19.09
CA ASN A 33 15.88 1.14 -17.93
C ASN A 33 15.99 2.48 -17.20
N PRO A 34 14.88 3.01 -16.66
CA PRO A 34 14.89 4.25 -15.88
C PRO A 34 15.74 4.15 -14.60
N ILE A 35 15.96 2.94 -14.06
CA ILE A 35 16.84 2.69 -12.93
C ILE A 35 17.87 1.63 -13.33
N VAL A 36 19.07 2.11 -13.68
CA VAL A 36 20.19 1.28 -14.12
C VAL A 36 21.08 0.89 -12.94
N LEU A 37 21.26 -0.42 -12.76
CA LEU A 37 22.16 -1.00 -11.76
C LEU A 37 23.26 -1.79 -12.46
N HIS A 38 24.48 -1.26 -12.45
CA HIS A 38 25.69 -1.90 -13.00
C HIS A 38 26.22 -3.00 -12.07
N ASP A 39 25.39 -3.97 -11.71
CA ASP A 39 25.82 -5.14 -10.95
C ASP A 39 25.58 -6.42 -11.76
N SER A 40 26.57 -7.33 -11.75
CA SER A 40 26.50 -8.59 -12.49
C SER A 40 25.46 -9.56 -11.94
N GLN A 41 25.01 -9.37 -10.69
CA GLN A 41 23.93 -10.13 -10.08
C GLN A 41 22.54 -9.64 -10.51
N VAL A 42 22.45 -8.48 -11.18
CA VAL A 42 21.19 -7.89 -11.63
C VAL A 42 20.90 -8.30 -13.08
N SER A 43 19.75 -8.93 -13.28
CA SER A 43 19.25 -9.30 -14.61
C SER A 43 18.96 -8.06 -15.47
N ARG A 44 18.97 -8.25 -16.79
CA ARG A 44 18.66 -7.21 -17.80
C ARG A 44 17.36 -6.47 -17.48
N GLN A 45 16.32 -7.22 -17.09
CA GLN A 45 15.09 -6.72 -16.49
C GLN A 45 14.91 -7.51 -15.20
N HIS A 46 15.09 -6.87 -14.05
CA HIS A 46 15.11 -7.54 -12.76
C HIS A 46 13.77 -7.41 -12.03
N ALA A 47 13.20 -6.21 -12.02
CA ALA A 47 11.94 -5.95 -11.34
C ALA A 47 11.18 -4.80 -12.00
N ARG A 48 9.86 -4.77 -11.83
CA ARG A 48 8.97 -3.68 -12.25
C ARG A 48 8.16 -3.22 -11.05
N ILE A 49 8.15 -1.92 -10.81
CA ILE A 49 7.41 -1.27 -9.74
C ILE A 49 6.22 -0.56 -10.37
N ASP A 50 5.00 -0.90 -9.95
CA ASP A 50 3.77 -0.21 -10.30
C ASP A 50 3.08 0.35 -9.05
N TRP A 51 2.64 1.61 -9.13
CA TRP A 51 1.89 2.24 -8.05
C TRP A 51 0.43 1.78 -8.06
N VAL A 52 0.09 0.83 -7.19
CA VAL A 52 -1.32 0.47 -6.95
C VAL A 52 -1.99 1.54 -6.08
N ARG A 53 -3.02 2.20 -6.62
CA ARG A 53 -3.91 2.99 -5.78
C ARG A 53 -4.59 2.03 -4.81
N LYS A 54 -4.39 2.19 -3.50
CA LYS A 54 -5.35 1.63 -2.54
C LYS A 54 -6.61 2.47 -2.66
N SER A 55 -7.51 2.08 -3.55
CA SER A 55 -8.89 2.55 -3.46
C SER A 55 -9.46 2.03 -2.14
N PRO A 56 -10.06 2.88 -1.28
CA PRO A 56 -10.75 2.41 -0.08
C PRO A 56 -11.96 1.52 -0.40
N ALA A 57 -12.33 1.35 -1.67
CA ALA A 57 -13.37 0.45 -2.15
C ALA A 57 -13.11 -1.05 -1.86
N SER A 58 -11.91 -1.41 -1.38
CA SER A 58 -11.61 -2.76 -0.87
C SER A 58 -11.79 -2.91 0.65
N MET A 59 -12.27 -1.88 1.36
CA MET A 59 -12.97 -2.14 2.61
C MET A 59 -14.33 -2.73 2.25
N PRO A 60 -14.61 -4.02 2.54
CA PRO A 60 -15.98 -4.47 2.50
C PRO A 60 -16.76 -3.58 3.46
N GLU A 61 -17.84 -3.03 2.94
CA GLU A 61 -18.90 -2.39 3.68
C GLU A 61 -19.09 -3.10 5.02
N SER A 62 -18.82 -2.38 6.11
CA SER A 62 -19.23 -2.77 7.44
C SER A 62 -20.76 -2.79 7.46
N THR A 63 -21.36 -3.87 6.94
CA THR A 63 -22.72 -4.28 7.28
C THR A 63 -22.68 -4.77 8.72
N GLY A 64 -22.53 -3.82 9.63
CA GLY A 64 -22.96 -4.03 11.00
C GLY A 64 -24.45 -4.37 10.94
N PRO A 65 -24.92 -5.42 11.65
CA PRO A 65 -26.34 -5.65 11.77
C PRO A 65 -26.97 -4.46 12.51
N LYS A 66 -27.62 -3.58 11.76
CA LYS A 66 -28.56 -2.57 12.25
C LYS A 66 -29.88 -3.29 12.60
N ASP A 67 -29.84 -4.17 13.58
CA ASP A 67 -31.05 -4.69 14.23
C ASP A 67 -30.96 -4.42 15.72
N ARG A 68 -31.07 -3.13 16.06
CA ARG A 68 -31.65 -2.72 17.34
C ARG A 68 -33.17 -2.90 17.24
N ARG A 69 -33.64 -4.15 17.15
CA ARG A 69 -35.01 -4.45 17.57
C ARG A 69 -35.02 -4.34 19.08
N ALA A 70 -35.63 -3.26 19.52
CA ALA A 70 -35.96 -2.95 20.89
C ALA A 70 -36.48 -4.19 21.63
N SER A 71 -35.75 -4.59 22.66
CA SER A 71 -36.30 -5.35 23.79
C SER A 71 -35.67 -4.79 25.05
N GLN A 72 -35.76 -3.46 25.20
CA GLN A 72 -35.71 -2.83 26.52
C GLN A 72 -37.12 -2.94 27.09
N THR A 73 -37.45 -4.12 27.62
CA THR A 73 -38.46 -4.22 28.67
C THR A 73 -37.86 -3.52 29.89
N TRP A 74 -38.45 -2.39 30.27
CA TRP A 74 -38.21 -1.80 31.59
C TRP A 74 -39.48 -1.19 32.13
N ALA A 75 -40.04 -1.84 33.16
CA ALA A 75 -40.77 -1.30 34.32
C ALA A 75 -41.60 -2.45 34.93
N VAL A 76 -41.53 -2.83 36.21
CA VAL A 76 -40.78 -2.38 37.39
C VAL A 76 -40.84 -3.51 38.44
N PRO A 77 -39.86 -3.63 39.36
CA PRO A 77 -39.95 -4.51 40.52
C PRO A 77 -40.87 -3.94 41.62
N THR A 78 -41.59 -4.86 42.30
CA THR A 78 -42.17 -4.82 43.65
C THR A 78 -42.38 -3.47 44.33
N GLU A 79 -43.64 -3.14 44.64
CA GLU A 79 -44.03 -2.71 45.99
C GLU A 79 -45.32 -3.43 46.40
N ALA A 80 -45.27 -4.05 47.58
CA ALA A 80 -46.36 -4.68 48.29
C ALA A 80 -46.49 -3.95 49.63
N CYS A 81 -47.63 -3.31 49.89
CA CYS A 81 -48.32 -3.14 51.18
C CYS A 81 -49.58 -2.32 50.94
#